data_AF-A0A1H8MXB4-F1
#
_entry.id   AF-A0A1H8MXB4-F1
#
_cell.length_a   1.000
_cell.length_b   1.000
_cell.length_c   1.000
_cell.angle_alpha   90.00
_cell.angle_beta   90.00
_cell.angle_gamma   90.00
#
_symmetry.space_group_name_H-M   'P 1'
#
loop_
_entity.id
_entity.type
_entity.pdbx_description
1 polymer ?
#
loop_
_entity_poly.entity_id
_entity_poly.type
_entity_poly.pdbx_seq_one_letter_code
_entity_poly.pdbx_strand_id
1 'polypeptide(L)' 'MHKLSANGAAIPALGFGTFRMSGPEVAEVLPAALTQGFRHIDTAQIYGNEEAVGAAIAASGVARADGRIVNPEGLAPKWD' A
#
# COMPACT_ATOMS: atom_id res chain seq x y z
N MET A 1 1.79 15.57 -5.09
CA MET A 1 2.82 14.50 -5.10
C MET A 1 3.16 14.18 -6.55
N HIS A 2 4.45 14.20 -6.91
CA HIS A 2 4.91 13.85 -8.26
C HIS A 2 4.63 12.36 -8.55
N LYS A 3 4.33 12.03 -9.80
CA LYS A 3 4.05 10.65 -10.25
C LYS A 3 4.98 10.29 -11.40
N LEU A 4 5.48 9.05 -11.37
CA LEU A 4 6.28 8.45 -12.42
C LEU A 4 5.38 7.64 -13.35
N SER A 5 5.70 7.67 -14.65
CA SER A 5 5.06 6.80 -15.64
C SER A 5 5.88 5.53 -15.79
N ALA A 6 5.27 4.37 -15.54
CA ALA A 6 5.89 3.06 -15.70
C ALA A 6 4.95 2.16 -16.52
N ASN A 7 5.21 2.04 -17.83
CA ASN A 7 4.37 1.25 -18.75
C ASN A 7 2.86 1.56 -18.65
N GLY A 8 2.50 2.85 -18.55
CA GLY A 8 1.10 3.30 -18.41
C GLY A 8 0.58 3.36 -16.98
N ALA A 9 1.32 2.82 -16.00
CA ALA A 9 1.03 3.02 -14.59
C ALA A 9 1.48 4.43 -14.13
N ALA A 10 0.60 5.16 -13.43
CA ALA A 10 0.94 6.44 -12.80
C ALA A 10 1.25 6.23 -11.31
N ILE A 11 2.51 5.96 -10.98
CA ILE A 11 2.96 5.54 -9.64
C ILE A 11 3.41 6.79 -8.84
N PRO A 12 2.95 7.01 -7.60
CA PRO A 12 3.53 8.04 -6.74
C PRO A 12 5.05 7.89 -6.62
N ALA A 13 5.80 8.97 -6.84
CA ALA A 13 7.27 8.93 -6.85
C ALA A 13 7.90 8.54 -5.51
N LEU A 14 7.13 8.58 -4.42
CA LEU A 14 7.52 8.11 -3.09
C LEU A 14 6.52 7.06 -2.62
N GLY A 15 7.04 5.90 -2.20
CA GLY A 15 6.29 4.80 -1.62
C GLY A 15 6.73 4.46 -0.20
N PHE A 16 5.85 3.79 0.54
CA PHE A 16 6.09 3.23 1.86
C PHE A 16 6.28 1.71 1.71
N GLY A 17 7.53 1.25 1.77
CA GLY A 17 7.87 -0.17 1.71
C GLY A 17 7.87 -0.80 3.10
N THR A 18 7.29 -1.99 3.22
CA THR A 18 7.17 -2.74 4.49
C THR A 18 8.23 -3.82 4.66
N PHE A 19 9.21 -3.91 3.76
CA PHE A 19 10.30 -4.87 3.89
C PHE A 19 11.04 -4.68 5.23
N ARG A 20 11.27 -5.80 5.93
CA ARG A 20 11.90 -5.90 7.28
C ARG A 20 11.06 -5.36 8.44
N MET A 21 9.83 -4.91 8.20
CA MET A 21 8.90 -4.57 9.27
C MET A 21 8.10 -5.80 9.69
N SER A 22 7.95 -6.02 10.98
CA SER A 22 6.99 -6.97 11.54
C SER A 22 5.55 -6.47 11.38
N GLY A 23 4.58 -7.37 11.49
CA GLY A 23 3.15 -7.00 11.50
C GLY A 23 2.81 -5.90 12.53
N PRO A 24 3.27 -6.00 13.80
CA PRO A 24 3.08 -4.95 14.79
C PRO A 24 3.68 -3.60 14.40
N GLU A 25 4.90 -3.57 13.84
CA GLU A 25 5.51 -2.31 13.38
C GLU A 25 4.72 -1.68 12.22
N VAL A 26 4.18 -2.50 11.31
CA VAL A 26 3.28 -2.01 10.25
C VAL A 26 2.01 -1.42 10.85
N ALA A 27 1.38 -2.12 11.79
CA ALA A 27 0.15 -1.67 12.44
C ALA A 27 0.33 -0.34 13.18
N GLU A 28 1.52 -0.09 13.74
CA GLU A 28 1.86 1.16 14.41
C GLU A 28 2.15 2.31 13.42
N VAL A 29 2.98 2.06 12.40
CA VAL A 29 3.56 3.15 11.58
C VAL A 29 2.72 3.47 10.33
N LEU A 30 2.12 2.46 9.70
CA LEU A 30 1.39 2.65 8.44
C LEU A 30 0.20 3.62 8.57
N PRO A 31 -0.62 3.60 9.65
CA PRO A 31 -1.70 4.59 9.81
C PRO A 31 -1.19 6.04 9.82
N ALA A 32 -0.04 6.28 10.44
CA ALA A 32 0.59 7.60 10.45
C ALA A 32 1.06 7.99 9.05
N ALA A 33 1.71 7.08 8.30
CA ALA A 33 2.10 7.33 6.92
C ALA A 33 0.91 7.67 6.01
N LEU A 34 -0.20 6.92 6.13
CA LEU A 34 -1.43 7.18 5.38
C LEU A 34 -2.02 8.56 5.70
N THR A 35 -2.00 8.95 6.98
CA THR A 35 -2.42 10.29 7.45
C THR A 35 -1.54 11.41 6.87
N GLN A 36 -0.22 11.18 6.75
CA GLN A 36 0.73 12.11 6.13
C GLN A 36 0.63 12.16 4.59
N GLY A 37 -0.25 11.37 3.98
CA GLY A 37 -0.53 11.43 2.54
C GLY A 37 0.24 10.42 1.70
N PHE A 38 0.87 9.40 2.31
CA PHE A 38 1.39 8.27 1.53
C PHE A 38 0.24 7.57 0.81
N ARG A 39 0.44 7.33 -0.50
CA ARG A 39 -0.54 6.65 -1.34
C ARG A 39 0.04 5.48 -2.11
N HIS A 40 1.34 5.21 -2.02
CA HIS A 40 1.96 4.02 -2.59
C HIS A 40 2.51 3.18 -1.46
N ILE A 41 1.95 1.97 -1.28
CA ILE A 41 2.37 1.01 -0.27
C ILE A 41 2.95 -0.19 -1.00
N ASP A 42 4.13 -0.64 -0.57
CA ASP A 42 4.84 -1.79 -1.13
C ASP A 42 4.98 -2.87 -0.05
N THR A 43 4.61 -4.10 -0.40
CA THR A 43 4.62 -5.27 0.49
C THR A 43 4.82 -6.55 -0.34
N ALA A 44 5.08 -7.69 0.31
CA ALA A 44 5.18 -8.99 -0.34
C ALA A 44 4.86 -10.14 0.64
N GLN A 45 4.41 -11.27 0.10
CA GLN A 45 4.12 -12.50 0.85
C GLN A 45 5.28 -12.93 1.76
N ILE A 46 6.52 -12.88 1.26
CA ILE A 46 7.70 -13.29 2.03
C ILE A 46 8.00 -12.38 3.23
N TYR A 47 7.41 -11.18 3.29
CA TYR A 47 7.56 -10.26 4.42
C TYR A 47 6.68 -10.67 5.60
N GLY A 48 5.63 -11.47 5.36
CA GLY A 48 4.74 -11.99 6.41
C GLY A 48 3.91 -10.91 7.13
N ASN A 49 3.69 -9.76 6.49
CA ASN A 49 3.01 -8.60 7.09
C ASN A 49 1.83 -8.06 6.26
N GLU A 50 1.39 -8.76 5.21
CA GLU A 50 0.29 -8.34 4.33
C GLU A 50 -1.05 -8.19 5.06
N GLU A 51 -1.32 -9.03 6.06
CA GLU A 51 -2.53 -8.93 6.89
C GLU A 51 -2.57 -7.59 7.65
N ALA A 52 -1.45 -7.20 8.26
CA ALA A 52 -1.33 -5.93 8.98
C ALA A 52 -1.45 -4.73 8.03
N VAL A 53 -0.87 -4.83 6.82
CA VAL A 53 -1.05 -3.83 5.76
C VAL A 53 -2.52 -3.71 5.40
N GLY A 54 -3.19 -4.80 5.05
CA GLY A 54 -4.61 -4.82 4.67
C GLY A 54 -5.52 -4.21 5.74
N ALA A 55 -5.29 -4.57 7.01
CA ALA A 55 -6.04 -4.01 8.13
C ALA A 55 -5.87 -2.49 8.28
N ALA A 56 -4.63 -1.98 8.20
CA ALA A 56 -4.36 -0.55 8.27
C ALA A 56 -4.98 0.23 7.09
N ILE A 57 -4.92 -0.35 5.89
CA ILE A 57 -5.55 0.20 4.69
C ILE A 57 -7.07 0.28 4.86
N ALA A 58 -7.72 -0.81 5.28
CA ALA A 58 -9.17 -0.87 5.47
C ALA A 58 -9.64 0.15 6.53
N ALA A 59 -8.91 0.28 7.63
CA ALA A 59 -9.23 1.23 8.70
C ALA A 59 -9.02 2.71 8.29
N SER A 60 -8.14 2.98 7.33
CA SER A 60 -7.78 4.36 6.95
C SER A 60 -8.86 5.11 6.16
N GLY A 61 -9.82 4.40 5.55
CA GLY A 61 -10.80 4.99 4.64
C GLY A 61 -10.22 5.57 3.34
N VAL A 62 -8.92 5.37 3.06
CA VAL A 62 -8.27 5.87 1.84
C VAL A 62 -8.30 4.87 0.68
N ALA A 63 -8.78 3.65 0.93
CA ALA A 63 -8.98 2.64 -0.10
C ALA A 63 -10.07 3.08 -1.07
N ARG A 64 -9.88 2.77 -2.35
CA ARG A 64 -10.90 2.89 -3.39
C ARG A 64 -11.99 1.84 -3.17
N ALA A 65 -13.10 1.98 -3.91
CA ALA A 65 -14.21 1.03 -3.87
C ALA A 65 -13.80 -0.41 -4.24
N ASP A 66 -12.71 -0.58 -4.99
CA ASP A 66 -12.11 -1.87 -5.35
C ASP A 66 -11.04 -2.36 -4.36
N GLY A 67 -10.96 -1.72 -3.18
CA GLY A 67 -10.02 -2.07 -2.11
C GLY A 67 -8.58 -1.58 -2.31
N ARG A 68 -8.27 -0.87 -3.39
CA ARG A 68 -6.89 -0.44 -3.71
C ARG A 68 -6.58 0.95 -3.16
N ILE A 69 -5.40 1.16 -2.57
CA ILE A 69 -4.88 2.51 -2.27
C ILE A 69 -4.22 3.13 -3.51
N VAL A 70 -3.31 2.38 -4.15
CA VAL A 70 -2.90 2.58 -5.54
C VAL A 70 -2.53 1.23 -6.14
N ASN A 71 -3.12 0.97 -7.29
CA ASN A 71 -2.62 0.04 -8.29
C ASN A 71 -3.39 0.38 -9.57
N PRO A 72 -2.75 0.58 -10.74
CA PRO A 72 -3.51 0.63 -11.99
C PRO A 72 -4.38 -0.63 -12.14
N GLU A 73 -5.50 -0.44 -12.82
CA GLU A 73 -6.41 -1.53 -13.13
C GLU A 73 -5.65 -2.66 -13.83
N GLY A 74 -5.86 -3.91 -13.39
CA GLY A 74 -5.24 -5.09 -13.99
C GLY A 74 -3.81 -5.46 -13.53
N LEU A 75 -3.14 -4.70 -12.66
CA LEU A 75 -1.79 -5.06 -12.17
C LEU A 75 -1.75 -5.74 -10.78
N ALA A 76 -2.83 -5.71 -9.99
CA ALA A 76 -2.84 -6.54 -8.77
C ALA A 76 -3.14 -7.99 -9.19
N PRO A 77 -2.53 -8.97 -8.52
CA PRO A 77 -3.06 -10.32 -8.53
C PRO A 77 -4.55 -10.28 -8.22
N LYS A 78 -5.35 -11.02 -8.98
CA LYS A 78 -6.69 -11.38 -8.53
C LYS A 78 -6.48 -12.46 -7.47
N TRP A 79 -6.59 -12.08 -6.22
CA TRP A 79 -6.74 -13.03 -5.13
C TRP A 79 -8.10 -13.71 -5.32
N ASP A 80 -8.11 -15.04 -5.22
CA ASP A 80 -9.30 -15.88 -5.22
C ASP A 80 -10.19 -15.65 -4.00
#